data_AF-A0A3P6FER6-F1
#
_entry.id   AF-A0A3P6FER6-F1
#
_cell.length_a   1.000
_cell.length_b   1.000
_cell.length_c   1.000
_cell.angle_alpha   90.00
_cell.angle_beta   90.00
_cell.angle_gamma   90.00
#
_symmetry.space_group_name_H-M   'P 1'
#
loop_
_entity.id
_entity.type
_entity.pdbx_description
1 polymer ?
#
loop_
_entity_poly.entity_id
_entity_poly.type
_entity_poly.pdbx_seq_one_letter_code
_entity_poly.pdbx_strand_id
1 'polypeptide(L)'
;MIMYTQCADPTESAARKERLRQAEAQGEFEETAALMVHASMATMPANNFFPKEPNNALSPRIPATQRLGPSPSSADPLSSPARIPAVQRLGPLNDEAAPSAL
;
A
#
# COMPACT_ATOMS: atom_id res chain seq x y z
N MET A 1 -5.54 19.99 -5.63
CA MET A 1 -4.95 18.67 -5.97
C MET A 1 -5.65 18.05 -7.19
N ILE A 2 -5.22 18.43 -8.40
CA ILE A 2 -5.95 18.10 -9.65
C ILE A 2 -5.71 16.63 -10.05
N MET A 3 -4.47 16.15 -9.96
CA MET A 3 -4.11 14.77 -10.37
C MET A 3 -4.79 13.67 -9.55
N TYR A 4 -5.10 13.93 -8.27
CA TYR A 4 -5.79 12.95 -7.42
C TYR A 4 -7.31 12.92 -7.71
N THR A 5 -7.93 14.09 -7.86
CA THR A 5 -9.39 14.24 -8.00
C THR A 5 -9.89 14.00 -9.42
N GLN A 6 -9.00 14.12 -10.41
CA GLN A 6 -9.28 13.82 -11.81
C GLN A 6 -9.27 12.29 -12.02
N CYS A 7 -10.43 11.68 -11.87
CA CYS A 7 -10.69 10.29 -12.20
C CYS A 7 -11.75 10.23 -13.31
N ALA A 8 -11.70 9.21 -14.16
CA ALA A 8 -12.67 9.03 -15.24
C ALA A 8 -14.07 8.66 -14.73
N ASP A 9 -14.15 7.96 -13.58
CA ASP A 9 -15.41 7.63 -12.93
C ASP A 9 -15.93 8.86 -12.15
N PRO A 10 -17.15 9.36 -12.46
CA PRO A 10 -17.72 10.52 -11.79
C PRO A 10 -17.97 10.27 -10.30
N THR A 11 -18.32 9.05 -9.90
CA THR A 11 -18.59 8.69 -8.51
C THR A 11 -17.31 8.73 -7.68
N GLU A 12 -16.23 8.13 -8.20
CA GLU A 12 -14.93 8.16 -7.52
C GLU A 12 -14.31 9.57 -7.56
N SER A 13 -14.47 10.33 -8.64
CA SER A 13 -14.04 11.74 -8.66
C SER A 13 -14.73 12.55 -7.56
N ALA A 14 -16.04 12.36 -7.36
CA ALA A 14 -16.78 13.00 -6.28
C ALA A 14 -16.29 12.54 -4.90
N ALA A 15 -16.12 11.23 -4.70
CA ALA A 15 -15.60 10.68 -3.43
C ALA A 15 -14.21 11.23 -3.09
N ARG A 16 -13.30 11.33 -4.06
CA ARG A 16 -11.96 11.90 -3.85
C ARG A 16 -11.98 13.38 -3.53
N LYS A 17 -12.87 14.15 -4.16
CA LYS A 17 -13.06 15.58 -3.84
C LYS A 17 -13.56 15.75 -2.41
N GLU A 18 -14.49 14.90 -1.98
CA GLU A 18 -15.00 14.96 -0.60
C GLU A 18 -13.94 14.58 0.42
N ARG A 19 -13.17 13.50 0.18
CA ARG A 19 -12.02 13.15 1.04
C ARG A 19 -11.04 14.32 1.16
N LEU A 20 -10.74 14.98 0.05
CA LEU A 20 -9.85 16.15 0.03
C LEU A 20 -10.41 17.32 0.86
N ARG A 21 -11.71 17.61 0.72
CA ARG A 21 -12.39 18.65 1.50
C ARG A 21 -12.37 18.34 2.99
N GLN A 22 -12.55 17.08 3.37
CA GLN A 22 -12.49 16.63 4.76
C GLN A 22 -11.08 16.76 5.35
N ALA A 23 -10.06 16.29 4.62
CA ALA A 23 -8.66 16.42 5.04
C ALA A 23 -8.24 17.88 5.24
N GLU A 24 -8.70 18.79 4.37
CA GLU A 24 -8.48 20.23 4.52
C GLU A 24 -9.20 20.79 5.75
N ALA A 25 -10.47 20.44 5.94
CA ALA A 25 -11.24 20.88 7.12
C ALA A 25 -10.65 20.35 8.44
N GLN A 26 -10.01 19.18 8.41
CA GLN A 26 -9.37 18.55 9.55
C GLN A 26 -7.92 19.04 9.79
N GLY A 27 -7.36 19.83 8.86
CA GLY A 27 -5.99 20.33 8.96
C GLY A 27 -4.91 19.26 8.75
N GLU A 28 -5.26 18.15 8.09
CA GLU A 28 -4.33 17.03 7.89
C GLU A 28 -3.14 17.42 7.03
N PHE A 29 -3.30 18.42 6.14
CA PHE A 29 -2.21 18.89 5.28
C PHE A 29 -1.12 19.58 6.09
N GLU A 30 -1.50 20.43 7.03
CA GLU A 30 -0.60 21.17 7.93
C GLU A 30 0.13 20.21 8.87
N GLU A 31 -0.60 19.27 9.47
CA GLU A 31 -0.02 18.25 10.34
C GLU A 31 1.00 17.40 9.58
N THR A 32 0.62 16.92 8.39
CA THR A 32 1.48 16.12 7.55
C THR A 32 2.73 16.90 7.10
N ALA A 33 2.59 18.19 6.79
CA ALA A 33 3.72 19.05 6.46
C ALA A 33 4.68 19.21 7.66
N ALA A 34 4.15 19.44 8.86
CA ALA A 34 4.95 19.52 10.08
C ALA A 34 5.71 18.21 10.34
N LEU A 35 5.03 17.07 10.23
CA LEU A 35 5.64 15.74 10.38
C LEU A 35 6.74 15.51 9.35
N MET A 36 6.54 15.90 8.08
CA MET A 36 7.57 15.81 7.05
C MET A 36 8.81 16.64 7.40
N VAL A 37 8.63 17.88 7.89
CA VAL A 37 9.75 18.72 8.33
C VAL A 37 10.49 18.05 9.48
N HIS A 38 9.78 17.60 10.52
CA HIS A 38 10.40 16.90 11.65
C HIS A 38 11.14 15.63 11.22
N ALA A 39 10.55 14.82 10.35
CA ALA A 39 11.19 13.63 9.81
C ALA A 39 12.44 13.98 8.99
N SER A 40 12.39 15.05 8.18
CA SER A 40 13.54 15.51 7.38
C SER A 40 14.69 15.99 8.27
N MET A 41 14.39 16.69 9.37
CA MET A 41 15.40 17.13 10.34
C MET A 41 16.04 15.95 11.06
N ALA A 42 15.24 14.95 11.46
CA ALA A 42 15.74 13.74 12.13
C ALA A 42 16.61 12.87 11.21
N THR A 43 16.39 12.94 9.90
CA THR A 43 17.09 12.12 8.89
C THR A 43 18.21 12.86 8.18
N MET A 44 18.47 14.14 8.47
CA MET A 44 19.61 14.88 7.93
C MET A 44 20.94 14.34 8.51
N PRO A 45 21.79 13.65 7.72
CA PRO A 45 23.19 13.50 8.12
C PRO A 45 23.87 14.88 8.04
N ALA A 46 24.76 15.18 8.99
CA ALA A 46 25.48 16.47 9.09
C ALA A 46 26.32 16.88 7.86
N ASN A 47 26.29 16.11 6.77
CA ASN A 47 26.94 16.42 5.52
C ASN A 47 26.25 15.64 4.40
N ASN A 48 25.42 16.28 3.57
CA ASN A 48 25.18 15.92 2.16
C ASN A 48 24.17 16.88 1.52
N PHE A 49 24.70 17.98 0.97
CA PHE A 49 23.99 18.96 0.15
C PHE A 49 23.73 18.46 -1.29
N PHE A 50 23.39 17.19 -1.47
CA PHE A 50 22.99 16.66 -2.76
C PHE A 50 21.86 15.65 -2.57
N PRO A 51 20.69 15.82 -3.22
CA PRO A 51 19.81 14.69 -3.42
C PRO A 51 20.62 13.68 -4.24
N LYS A 52 21.10 12.64 -3.56
CA LYS A 52 21.70 11.49 -4.22
C LYS A 52 20.54 10.85 -4.98
N GLU A 53 20.40 11.19 -6.26
CA GLU A 53 19.83 10.30 -7.27
C GLU A 53 20.19 8.87 -6.83
N PRO A 54 19.22 7.95 -6.66
CA PRO A 54 19.54 6.60 -6.23
C PRO A 54 20.50 6.04 -7.26
N ASN A 55 21.78 6.09 -6.92
CA ASN A 55 22.87 5.63 -7.74
C ASN A 55 22.66 4.13 -7.88
N ASN A 56 21.95 3.74 -8.94
CA ASN A 56 21.71 2.36 -9.30
C ASN A 56 23.01 1.67 -9.76
N ALA A 57 24.16 2.34 -9.67
CA ALA A 57 25.45 1.67 -9.69
C ALA A 57 25.75 1.17 -8.28
N LEU A 58 25.46 -0.11 -8.03
CA LEU A 58 26.33 -1.08 -7.31
C LEU A 58 25.68 -2.45 -7.08
N SER A 59 24.55 -2.78 -7.72
CA SER A 59 24.16 -4.19 -7.85
C SER A 59 23.48 -4.45 -9.20
N PRO A 60 23.97 -5.39 -10.02
CA PRO A 60 23.23 -5.83 -11.20
C PRO A 60 21.89 -6.39 -10.72
N ARG A 61 20.79 -5.84 -11.25
CA ARG A 61 19.45 -6.34 -10.95
C ARG A 61 19.39 -7.79 -11.43
N ILE A 62 19.12 -8.72 -10.51
CA ILE A 62 18.94 -10.14 -10.86
C ILE A 62 17.78 -10.23 -11.89
N PRO A 63 17.98 -10.84 -13.07
CA PRO A 63 16.93 -10.97 -14.08
C PRO A 63 15.67 -11.60 -13.50
N ALA A 64 14.50 -11.17 -13.99
CA ALA A 64 13.21 -11.68 -13.53
C ALA A 64 13.10 -13.20 -13.65
N THR A 65 13.71 -13.78 -14.68
CA THR A 65 13.78 -15.23 -14.91
C THR A 65 14.46 -16.00 -13.78
N GLN A 66 15.43 -15.39 -13.09
CA GLN A 66 16.12 -16.00 -11.95
C GLN A 66 15.40 -15.70 -10.62
N ARG A 67 14.62 -14.61 -10.56
CA ARG A 67 13.85 -14.23 -9.35
C ARG A 67 12.55 -15.00 -9.18
N LEU A 68 11.87 -15.35 -10.27
CA LEU A 68 10.49 -15.85 -10.23
C LEU A 68 10.38 -17.37 -10.02
N GLY A 69 11.52 -18.07 -9.93
CA GLY A 69 11.53 -19.53 -9.93
C GLY A 69 11.07 -20.12 -11.27
N PRO A 70 11.05 -21.44 -11.44
CA PRO A 70 10.53 -22.08 -12.63
C PRO A 70 9.07 -21.67 -12.83
N SER A 71 8.78 -20.98 -13.93
CA SER A 71 7.41 -20.65 -14.32
C SER A 71 6.62 -21.94 -14.51
N PRO A 72 5.38 -22.07 -13.99
CA PRO A 72 4.52 -23.23 -14.23
C PRO A 72 3.93 -23.19 -15.65
N SER A 73 4.76 -22.97 -16.67
CA SER A 73 4.33 -22.97 -18.08
C SER A 73 4.43 -24.36 -18.73
N SER A 74 4.76 -25.39 -17.97
CA SER A 74 4.70 -26.78 -18.42
C SER A 74 4.30 -27.76 -17.31
N ALA A 75 3.60 -27.28 -16.27
CA ALA A 75 3.01 -28.16 -15.28
C ALA A 75 1.63 -28.59 -15.80
N ASP A 76 1.44 -29.91 -15.93
CA ASP A 76 0.15 -30.53 -16.15
C ASP A 76 -0.97 -29.82 -15.35
N PRO A 77 -2.16 -29.60 -15.93
CA PRO A 77 -3.29 -28.94 -15.26
C PRO A 77 -3.79 -29.67 -14.00
N LEU A 78 -3.21 -30.80 -13.63
CA LEU A 78 -3.52 -31.58 -12.43
C LEU A 78 -2.62 -31.29 -11.21
N SER A 79 -1.53 -30.51 -11.36
CA SER A 79 -0.57 -30.23 -10.27
C SER A 79 -0.61 -28.78 -9.81
N SER A 80 -1.82 -28.20 -9.71
CA SER A 80 -2.01 -27.01 -8.88
C SER A 80 -2.39 -27.48 -7.49
N PRO A 81 -1.71 -27.07 -6.40
CA PRO A 81 -2.27 -27.28 -5.07
C PRO A 81 -3.61 -26.55 -5.05
N ALA A 82 -4.69 -27.31 -4.89
CA ALA A 82 -6.05 -26.79 -4.87
C ALA A 82 -6.11 -25.61 -3.89
N ARG A 83 -6.59 -24.44 -4.36
CA ARG A 83 -6.75 -23.29 -3.47
C ARG A 83 -7.69 -23.70 -2.34
N ILE A 84 -7.22 -23.54 -1.11
CA ILE A 84 -8.04 -23.76 0.08
C ILE A 84 -9.23 -22.80 0.01
N PRO A 85 -10.48 -23.29 0.05
CA PRO A 85 -11.67 -22.45 0.05
C PRO A 85 -11.62 -21.41 1.16
N ALA A 86 -12.11 -20.20 0.89
CA ALA A 86 -12.04 -19.08 1.85
C ALA A 86 -12.63 -19.44 3.23
N VAL A 87 -13.68 -20.24 3.26
CA VAL A 87 -14.36 -20.71 4.47
C VAL A 87 -13.42 -21.50 5.41
N GLN A 88 -12.48 -22.27 4.86
CA GLN A 88 -11.48 -22.98 5.65
C GLN A 88 -10.30 -22.08 6.09
N ARG A 89 -10.12 -20.93 5.45
CA ARG A 89 -9.05 -19.97 5.76
C ARG A 89 -9.46 -18.94 6.82
N LEU A 90 -10.75 -18.62 6.91
CA LEU A 90 -11.26 -17.48 7.68
C LEU A 90 -11.48 -17.78 9.17
N GLY A 91 -11.31 -19.04 9.61
CA GLY A 91 -11.63 -19.45 10.98
C GLY A 91 -13.14 -19.41 11.27
N PRO A 92 -13.59 -19.93 12.43
CA PRO A 92 -14.98 -19.78 12.85
C PRO A 92 -15.30 -18.29 13.04
N LEU A 93 -16.41 -17.84 12.46
CA LEU A 93 -16.98 -16.54 12.80
C LEU A 93 -17.42 -16.63 14.26
N ASN A 94 -16.73 -15.92 15.15
CA ASN A 94 -17.22 -15.73 16.51
C ASN A 94 -18.50 -14.87 16.40
N ASP A 95 -19.65 -15.50 16.30
CA ASP A 95 -20.94 -14.86 16.60
C ASP A 95 -21.00 -14.64 18.10
N GLU A 96 -20.27 -13.61 18.57
CA GLU A 96 -20.40 -13.09 19.94
C GLU A 96 -21.70 -12.29 20.04
N ALA A 97 -22.83 -13.00 20.07
CA ALA A 97 -24.07 -12.51 20.60
C ALA A 97 -24.28 -13.13 21.98
N ALA A 98 -23.59 -12.59 22.98
CA ALA A 98 -23.95 -12.82 24.36
C ALA A 98 -25.13 -11.91 24.74
N PRO A 99 -26.32 -12.43 25.07
CA PRO A 99 -27.17 -11.77 26.03
C PRO A 99 -26.77 -12.24 27.43
N SER A 100 -26.22 -11.31 28.21
CA SER A 100 -26.19 -11.44 29.67
C SER A 100 -27.61 -11.68 30.19
N ALA A 101 -27.79 -12.73 30.97
CA ALA A 101 -28.98 -12.90 31.80
C ALA A 101 -28.56 -13.33 33.20
N LEU A 102 -29.14 -12.61 34.16
CA LEU A 102 -28.97 -12.65 35.62
C LEU A 102 -29.30 -14.02 36.22
#